data_AF-A0A430RXP7-F1
#
_entry.id   AF-A0A430RXP7-F1
#
_cell.length_a   1.000
_cell.length_b   1.000
_cell.length_c   1.000
_cell.angle_alpha   90.00
_cell.angle_beta   90.00
_cell.angle_gamma   90.00
#
_symmetry.space_group_name_H-M   'P 1'
#
loop_
_entity.id
_entity.type
_entity.pdbx_description
1 polymer ?
#
loop_
_entity_poly.entity_id
_entity_poly.type
_entity_poly.pdbx_seq_one_letter_code
_entity_poly.pdbx_strand_id
1 'polypeptide(L)' 'MLTDTGGRLLKAFVHPANEHDKWGGQALLLGMDLSLWPRVRKLFVDWGYRGLREVARGLGLELEVVARPYAGVRGVWVR' A
#
# COMPACT_ATOMS: atom_id res chain seq x y z
N MET A 1 2.88 -5.74 0.33
CA MET A 1 3.07 -6.26 -1.05
C MET A 1 2.49 -5.27 -2.03
N LEU A 2 3.07 -5.11 -3.23
CA LEU A 2 2.59 -4.21 -4.27
C LEU A 2 2.33 -4.97 -5.57
N THR A 3 1.17 -4.75 -6.17
CA THR A 3 0.76 -5.39 -7.43
C THR A 3 0.27 -4.37 -8.44
N ASP A 4 0.33 -4.70 -9.73
CA ASP A 4 -0.40 -3.97 -10.77
C ASP A 4 -1.92 -4.30 -10.71
N THR A 5 -2.71 -3.62 -11.53
CA THR A 5 -4.17 -3.83 -11.61
C THR A 5 -4.56 -5.20 -12.21
N GLY A 6 -3.61 -5.90 -12.83
CA GLY A 6 -3.78 -7.28 -13.31
C GLY A 6 -3.31 -8.34 -12.30
N GLY A 7 -2.90 -7.94 -11.10
CA GLY A 7 -2.42 -8.84 -10.05
C GLY A 7 -0.96 -9.27 -10.17
N ARG A 8 -0.17 -8.68 -11.09
CA ARG A 8 1.27 -8.99 -11.20
C ARG A 8 2.01 -8.37 -10.02
N LEU A 9 2.84 -9.18 -9.38
CA LEU A 9 3.70 -8.72 -8.29
C LEU A 9 4.77 -7.74 -8.81
N LEU A 10 4.77 -6.51 -8.29
CA LEU A 10 5.77 -5.49 -8.62
C LEU A 10 6.92 -5.50 -7.61
N LYS A 11 6.58 -5.60 -6.31
CA LYS A 11 7.55 -5.66 -5.21
C LYS A 11 6.92 -6.26 -3.97
N ALA A 12 7.72 -6.94 -3.17
CA ALA A 12 7.37 -7.39 -1.83
C ALA A 12 8.44 -6.95 -0.83
N PHE A 13 8.00 -6.72 0.40
CA PHE A 13 8.87 -6.43 1.54
C PHE A 13 8.31 -7.18 2.73
N VAL A 14 9.16 -7.91 3.43
CA VAL A 14 8.82 -8.71 4.61
C VAL A 14 9.51 -8.07 5.81
N HIS A 15 8.74 -7.77 6.84
CA HIS A 15 9.24 -7.20 8.10
C HIS A 15 8.72 -8.01 9.30
N PRO A 16 9.33 -7.85 10.48
CA PRO A 16 8.84 -8.49 11.70
C PRO A 16 7.36 -8.20 11.96
N ALA A 17 6.63 -9.22 12.41
CA ALA A 17 5.18 -9.14 12.61
C ALA A 17 4.75 -8.17 13.74
N ASN A 18 5.67 -7.80 14.63
CA ASN A 18 5.42 -6.84 15.71
C ASN A 18 5.62 -5.37 15.28
N GLU A 19 6.02 -5.12 14.03
CA GLU A 19 6.10 -3.77 13.48
C GLU A 19 4.80 -3.40 12.77
N HIS A 20 4.43 -2.12 12.86
CA HIS A 20 3.24 -1.65 12.19
C HIS A 20 3.44 -1.62 10.66
N ASP A 21 2.48 -2.17 9.92
CA ASP A 21 2.36 -2.14 8.46
C ASP A 21 2.71 -0.81 7.77
N LYS A 22 2.52 0.33 8.43
CA LYS A 22 2.94 1.65 7.90
C LYS A 22 4.42 1.64 7.53
N TRP A 23 5.28 1.06 8.37
CA TRP A 23 6.71 0.97 8.15
C TRP A 23 7.03 0.04 6.98
N GLY A 24 6.38 -1.12 6.94
CA GLY A 24 6.47 -2.04 5.81
C GLY A 24 6.07 -1.40 4.49
N GLY A 25 4.99 -0.62 4.48
CA GLY A 25 4.53 0.13 3.31
C GLY A 25 5.51 1.22 2.87
N GLN A 26 6.14 1.93 3.81
CA GLN A 26 7.19 2.90 3.48
C GLN A 26 8.41 2.22 2.87
N ALA A 27 8.93 1.16 3.49
CA ALA A 27 10.06 0.39 2.97
C ALA A 27 9.77 -0.24 1.61
N LEU A 28 8.51 -0.66 1.38
CA LEU A 28 8.06 -1.16 0.09
C LEU A 28 8.16 -0.09 -1.01
N LEU A 29 7.75 1.14 -0.73
CA LEU A 29 7.80 2.25 -1.71
C LEU A 29 9.20 2.84 -1.88
N LEU A 30 10.01 2.86 -0.80
CA LEU A 30 11.39 3.33 -0.87
C LEU A 30 12.22 2.48 -1.83
N GLY A 31 13.00 3.14 -2.69
CA GLY A 31 13.84 2.47 -3.70
C GLY A 31 13.04 1.83 -4.84
N MET A 32 11.78 2.20 -5.05
CA MET A 32 11.04 1.80 -6.23
C MET A 32 11.56 2.59 -7.45
N ASP A 33 12.10 1.88 -8.43
CA ASP A 33 12.43 2.47 -9.71
C ASP A 33 11.21 2.47 -10.64
N LEU A 34 10.55 3.63 -10.75
CA LEU A 34 9.38 3.79 -11.61
C LEU A 34 9.70 3.79 -13.10
N SER A 35 10.98 3.87 -13.49
CA SER A 35 11.37 3.73 -14.90
C SER A 35 11.04 2.34 -15.46
N LEU A 36 11.07 1.31 -14.60
CA LEU A 36 10.66 -0.06 -14.92
C LEU A 36 9.14 -0.19 -15.09
N TRP A 37 8.38 0.79 -14.59
CA TRP A 37 6.92 0.79 -14.54
C TRP A 37 6.33 2.10 -15.09
N PRO A 38 6.61 2.45 -16.36
CA PRO A 38 6.38 3.79 -16.90
C PRO A 38 4.91 4.22 -16.97
N ARG A 39 3.97 3.28 -16.77
CA ARG A 39 2.52 3.52 -16.75
C ARG A 39 1.95 3.70 -15.35
N VAL A 40 2.73 3.45 -14.30
CA VAL A 40 2.25 3.59 -12.92
C VAL A 40 2.13 5.08 -12.61
N ARG A 41 0.93 5.48 -12.17
CA ARG A 41 0.57 6.87 -11.84
C ARG A 41 -0.16 6.98 -10.51
N LYS A 42 -0.81 5.90 -10.09
CA LYS A 42 -1.74 5.88 -8.97
C LYS A 42 -1.55 4.63 -8.13
N LEU A 43 -1.56 4.81 -6.82
CA LEU A 43 -1.47 3.78 -5.81
C LEU A 43 -2.80 3.71 -5.06
N PHE A 44 -3.38 2.50 -5.00
CA PHE A 44 -4.55 2.22 -4.19
C PHE A 44 -4.10 1.54 -2.90
N VAL A 45 -4.55 2.05 -1.75
CA VAL A 45 -4.18 1.51 -0.44
C VAL A 45 -5.37 1.44 0.51
N ASP A 46 -5.35 0.50 1.45
CA ASP A 46 -6.32 0.48 2.55
C ASP A 46 -6.08 1.62 3.55
N TRP A 47 -7.08 1.87 4.42
CA TRP A 47 -7.04 2.95 5.44
C TRP A 47 -5.80 2.91 6.36
N GLY A 48 -5.26 1.72 6.65
CA GLY A 48 -4.06 1.54 7.46
C GLY A 48 -2.81 2.20 6.87
N TYR A 49 -2.79 2.39 5.54
CA TYR A 49 -1.67 2.91 4.78
C TYR A 49 -1.85 4.38 4.35
N ARG A 50 -2.87 5.08 4.83
CA ARG A 50 -3.09 6.51 4.54
C ARG A 50 -1.88 7.41 4.84
N GLY A 51 -1.01 6.98 5.77
CA GLY A 51 0.23 7.67 6.13
C GLY A 51 1.32 7.62 5.05
N LEU A 52 1.12 6.90 3.94
CA LEU A 52 2.07 6.83 2.82
C LEU A 52 1.95 7.99 1.83
N ARG A 53 1.01 8.93 2.05
CA ARG A 53 0.67 9.99 1.07
C ARG A 53 1.88 10.83 0.65
N GLU A 54 2.70 11.28 1.60
CA GLU A 54 3.89 12.07 1.29
C GLU A 54 4.98 11.26 0.57
N VAL A 55 5.11 9.96 0.91
CA VAL A 55 6.06 9.06 0.25
C VAL A 55 5.64 8.82 -1.21
N ALA A 56 4.36 8.55 -1.45
CA ALA A 56 3.82 8.40 -2.80
C ALA A 56 3.98 9.68 -3.62
N ARG A 57 3.71 10.85 -3.02
CA ARG A 57 3.90 12.16 -3.67
C ARG A 57 5.36 12.40 -4.05
N GLY A 58 6.32 12.02 -3.20
CA GLY A 58 7.75 12.10 -3.50
C GLY A 58 8.17 11.25 -4.70
N LEU A 59 7.42 10.19 -5.00
CA LEU A 59 7.59 9.34 -6.18
C LEU A 59 6.80 9.82 -7.41
N GLY A 60 6.08 10.94 -7.31
CA GLY A 60 5.19 11.43 -8.38
C GLY A 60 3.93 10.57 -8.56
N LEU A 61 3.53 9.82 -7.54
CA LEU A 61 2.34 8.96 -7.56
C LEU A 61 1.18 9.63 -6.82
N GLU A 62 -0.01 9.53 -7.41
CA GLU A 62 -1.26 9.80 -6.69
C GLU A 62 -1.54 8.64 -5.73
N LEU A 63 -1.97 8.95 -4.50
CA LEU A 63 -2.42 7.94 -3.54
C LEU A 63 -3.92 8.08 -3.30
N GLU A 64 -4.66 7.01 -3.57
CA GLU A 64 -6.07 6.86 -3.23
C GLU A 64 -6.22 5.86 -2.08
N VAL A 65 -6.86 6.31 -1.01
CA VAL A 65 -7.23 5.43 0.10
C VAL A 65 -8.58 4.81 -0.22
N VAL A 66 -8.59 3.51 -0.50
CA VAL A 66 -9.81 2.74 -0.69
C VAL A 66 -10.35 2.36 0.68
N ALA A 67 -11.31 3.13 1.17
CA ALA A 67 -12.06 2.77 2.36
C ALA A 67 -13.19 1.81 1.97
N ARG A 68 -13.27 0.64 2.63
CA ARG A 68 -14.50 -0.15 2.55
C ARG A 68 -15.63 0.67 3.20
N PRO A 69 -16.83 0.72 2.58
CA PRO A 69 -18.01 1.20 3.29
C PRO A 69 -18.13 0.40 4.59
N TYR A 70 -18.33 1.11 5.71
CA TYR A 70 -18.46 0.48 7.01
C TYR A 70 -19.61 -0.55 6.97
N ALA A 71 -19.27 -1.84 7.05
CA ALA A 71 -20.23 -2.93 6.96
C ALA A 71 -21.07 -3.12 8.24
N GLY A 72 -21.04 -2.18 9.19
CA GLY A 72 -21.73 -2.30 10.47
C GLY A 72 -21.04 -3.18 11.51
N VAL A 73 -20.03 -3.98 11.11
CA VAL A 73 -19.43 -5.02 11.96
C VAL A 73 -17.96 -4.70 12.23
N ARG A 74 -17.59 -4.58 13.51
CA ARG A 74 -16.19 -4.56 13.97
C ARG A 74 -15.87 -5.87 14.68
N GLY A 75 -14.96 -6.66 14.12
CA GLY A 75 -14.29 -7.78 14.77
C GLY A 75 -15.22 -8.91 15.25
N VAL A 76 -15.67 -9.76 14.33
CA VAL A 76 -16.24 -11.07 14.70
C VAL A 76 -15.08 -12.05 14.86
N TRP A 77 -14.77 -12.38 16.10
CA TRP A 77 -13.86 -13.47 16.43
C TRP A 77 -14.72 -14.69 16.76
N VAL A 78 -14.70 -15.69 15.89
CA VAL A 78 -15.37 -16.98 16.13
C VAL A 78 -14.38 -17.85 16.91
N ARG A 79 -14.88 -18.51 17.98
CA ARG A 79 -14.10 -19.49 18.76
C ARG A 79 -13.84 -20.76 17.97
#